data_AF-A0A5C5Z3U5-F1
#
_entry.id   AF-A0A5C5Z3U5-F1
#
_cell.length_a   1.000
_cell.length_b   1.000
_cell.length_c   1.000
_cell.angle_alpha   90.00
_cell.angle_beta   90.00
_cell.angle_gamma   90.00
#
_symmetry.space_group_name_H-M   'P 1'
#
loop_
_entity.id
_entity.type
_entity.pdbx_description
1 polymer ?
#
loop_
_entity_poly.entity_id
_entity_poly.type
_entity_poly.pdbx_seq_one_letter_code
_entity_poly.pdbx_strand_id
1 'polypeptide(L)'
;MWRIPTETDVEHRLKIDGGKPLFAWLDFRLLPAEVSHGITLSTAWVDSADDRWLTAIESAITQFVAARESAGRPVGRTAIEMSRVISHPVDTDDHAVTYNMLRALEAQFEQHEVETQP
;
A
#
# COMPACT_ATOMS: atom_id res chain seq x y z
N MET A 1 -18.48 3.54 4.56
CA MET A 1 -17.19 2.97 4.10
C MET A 1 -16.22 4.12 3.87
N TRP A 2 -14.92 3.87 3.89
CA TRP A 2 -13.89 4.90 3.74
C TRP A 2 -13.07 4.65 2.48
N ARG A 3 -12.92 5.65 1.62
CA ARG A 3 -12.20 5.51 0.34
C ARG A 3 -11.26 6.69 0.09
N ILE A 4 -10.36 6.49 -0.86
CA ILE A 4 -9.58 7.57 -1.47
C ILE A 4 -10.44 8.19 -2.61
N PRO A 5 -10.78 9.49 -2.55
CA PRO A 5 -11.72 10.09 -3.51
C PRO A 5 -11.06 10.52 -4.83
N THR A 6 -9.73 10.67 -4.85
CA THR A 6 -8.97 11.22 -5.95
C THR A 6 -7.81 10.30 -6.31
N GLU A 7 -7.37 10.38 -7.56
CA GLU A 7 -6.08 9.79 -7.91
C GLU A 7 -4.97 10.48 -7.12
N THR A 8 -4.10 9.68 -6.49
CA THR A 8 -3.00 10.17 -5.66
C THR A 8 -1.75 9.37 -5.98
N ASP A 9 -0.71 10.05 -6.48
CA ASP A 9 0.64 9.51 -6.57
C ASP A 9 1.27 9.45 -5.17
N VAL A 10 1.84 8.29 -4.82
CA VAL A 10 2.44 8.04 -3.52
C VAL A 10 3.89 7.63 -3.71
N GLU A 11 4.80 8.48 -3.25
CA GLU A 11 6.20 8.12 -2.99
C GLU A 11 6.36 7.90 -1.48
N HIS A 12 6.40 6.65 -1.05
CA HIS A 12 6.58 6.32 0.36
C HIS A 12 8.01 5.88 0.65
N ARG A 13 8.71 6.71 1.43
CA ARG A 13 10.09 6.46 1.86
C ARG A 13 10.16 6.43 3.38
N LEU A 14 10.05 5.24 3.97
CA LEU A 14 10.31 5.11 5.40
C LEU A 14 11.78 4.82 5.62
N LYS A 15 12.43 5.64 6.44
CA LYS A 15 13.74 5.31 7.01
C LYS A 15 13.50 4.78 8.42
N ILE A 16 13.61 3.47 8.61
CA ILE A 16 13.51 2.86 9.94
C ILE A 16 14.91 2.92 10.59
N ASP A 17 15.07 3.72 11.65
CA ASP A 17 16.29 3.72 12.48
C ASP A 17 16.11 2.71 13.63
N GLY A 18 16.89 1.61 13.60
CA GLY A 18 16.76 0.51 14.56
C GLY A 18 17.64 -0.70 14.26
N GLY A 19 18.96 -0.55 14.33
CA GLY A 19 19.94 -1.66 14.24
C GLY A 19 20.36 -2.07 12.82
N LYS A 20 19.39 -2.38 11.94
CA LYS A 20 19.61 -2.48 10.48
C LYS A 20 18.59 -1.58 9.78
N PRO A 21 19.01 -0.69 8.88
CA PRO A 21 18.06 0.05 8.06
C PRO A 21 17.29 -0.96 7.20
N LEU A 22 15.98 -1.08 7.40
CA LEU A 22 15.12 -1.80 6.48
C LEU A 22 14.79 -0.82 5.35
N PHE A 23 15.26 -1.15 4.15
CA PHE A 23 15.11 -0.29 2.98
C PHE A 23 14.07 -0.89 2.03
N ALA A 24 12.92 -0.24 1.89
CA ALA A 24 11.99 -0.49 0.79
C ALA A 24 11.24 0.82 0.52
N TRP A 25 11.53 1.49 -0.60
CA TRP A 25 10.72 2.62 -1.05
C TRP A 25 9.69 2.12 -2.04
N LEU A 26 8.48 2.66 -1.92
CA LEU A 26 7.33 2.24 -2.69
C LEU A 26 6.81 3.43 -3.49
N ASP A 27 6.74 3.25 -4.80
CA ASP A 27 6.11 4.21 -5.71
C ASP A 27 4.85 3.56 -6.28
N PHE A 28 3.69 4.13 -5.97
CA PHE A 28 2.41 3.59 -6.42
C PHE A 28 1.36 4.69 -6.57
N ARG A 29 0.27 4.34 -7.25
CA ARG A 29 -0.90 5.20 -7.41
C ARG A 29 -2.09 4.63 -6.68
N LEU A 30 -2.78 5.48 -5.92
CA LEU A 30 -4.11 5.21 -5.40
C LEU A 30 -5.14 5.74 -6.39
N LEU A 31 -6.09 4.89 -6.77
CA LEU A 31 -7.12 5.19 -7.75
C LEU A 31 -8.50 4.94 -7.13
N PRO A 32 -9.51 5.78 -7.40
CA PRO A 32 -10.89 5.42 -7.15
C PRO A 32 -11.25 4.17 -7.95
N ALA A 33 -11.87 3.17 -7.31
CA ALA A 33 -12.23 1.93 -7.98
C ALA A 33 -13.75 1.71 -8.05
N GLU A 34 -14.18 0.84 -8.95
CA GLU A 34 -15.59 0.43 -9.04
C GLU A 34 -15.94 -0.74 -8.10
N VAL A 35 -14.94 -1.42 -7.52
CA VAL A 35 -15.17 -2.52 -6.56
C VAL A 35 -15.90 -2.04 -5.31
N SER A 36 -16.98 -2.72 -4.95
CA SER A 36 -17.84 -2.31 -3.83
C SER A 36 -17.11 -2.26 -2.49
N HIS A 37 -16.04 -3.05 -2.29
CA HIS A 37 -15.35 -3.21 -1.02
C HIS A 37 -13.88 -3.64 -1.20
N GLY A 38 -13.00 -3.17 -0.31
CA GLY A 38 -11.58 -3.55 -0.28
C GLY A 38 -10.69 -2.75 -1.23
N ILE A 39 -9.52 -3.32 -1.51
CA ILE A 39 -8.49 -2.73 -2.38
C ILE A 39 -8.14 -3.73 -3.49
N THR A 40 -8.23 -3.32 -4.75
CA THR A 40 -7.69 -4.09 -5.88
C THR A 40 -6.25 -3.70 -6.18
N LEU A 41 -5.40 -4.67 -6.50
CA LEU A 41 -3.99 -4.45 -6.84
C LEU A 41 -3.76 -4.73 -8.33
N SER A 42 -3.08 -3.80 -9.01
CA SER A 42 -2.48 -3.99 -10.34
C SER A 42 -1.03 -3.53 -10.32
N THR A 43 -0.30 -3.90 -11.37
CA THR A 43 1.12 -3.54 -11.50
C THR A 43 1.38 -2.91 -12.87
N ALA A 44 2.20 -1.87 -12.85
CA ALA A 44 2.73 -1.16 -14.01
C ALA A 44 4.23 -0.92 -13.79
N TRP A 45 4.96 -2.00 -13.49
CA TRP A 45 6.33 -1.94 -13.03
C TRP A 45 7.27 -1.26 -14.03
N VAL A 46 8.13 -0.38 -13.50
CA VAL A 46 9.28 0.15 -14.25
C VAL A 46 10.35 -0.93 -14.43
N ASP A 47 10.53 -1.80 -13.42
CA ASP A 47 11.43 -2.96 -13.46
C ASP A 47 10.63 -4.25 -13.17
N SER A 48 10.60 -5.18 -14.11
CA SER A 48 9.92 -6.47 -13.94
C SER A 48 10.47 -7.32 -12.79
N ALA A 49 11.69 -7.05 -12.31
CA ALA A 49 12.24 -7.74 -11.14
C ALA A 49 11.45 -7.43 -9.85
N ASP A 50 10.69 -6.34 -9.82
CA ASP A 50 9.86 -5.95 -8.67
C ASP A 50 8.65 -6.88 -8.47
N ASP A 51 8.28 -7.71 -9.45
CA ASP A 51 7.24 -8.74 -9.30
C ASP A 51 7.52 -9.69 -8.11
N ARG A 52 8.79 -9.86 -7.72
CA ARG A 52 9.18 -10.67 -6.56
C ARG A 52 8.53 -10.19 -5.25
N TRP A 53 8.10 -8.93 -5.18
CA TRP A 53 7.52 -8.32 -4.00
C TRP A 53 6.00 -8.37 -3.96
N LEU A 54 5.35 -8.89 -5.02
CA LEU A 54 3.89 -8.86 -5.15
C LEU A 54 3.19 -9.52 -3.96
N THR A 55 3.66 -10.70 -3.53
CA THR A 55 3.08 -11.43 -2.39
C THR A 55 3.19 -10.64 -1.08
N ALA A 56 4.29 -9.92 -0.85
CA ALA A 56 4.45 -9.07 0.33
C ALA A 56 3.48 -7.88 0.32
N ILE A 57 3.28 -7.27 -0.85
CA ILE A 57 2.33 -6.15 -1.05
C ILE A 57 0.89 -6.62 -0.86
N GLU A 58 0.51 -7.76 -1.44
CA GLU A 58 -0.82 -8.37 -1.26
C GLU A 58 -1.10 -8.72 0.20
N SER A 59 -0.09 -9.23 0.91
CA SER A 59 -0.16 -9.51 2.34
C SER A 59 -0.43 -8.24 3.15
N ALA A 60 0.29 -7.15 2.86
CA ALA A 60 0.07 -5.86 3.52
C ALA A 60 -1.33 -5.31 3.26
N ILE A 61 -1.81 -5.36 2.02
CA ILE A 61 -3.16 -4.91 1.65
C ILE A 61 -4.21 -5.72 2.42
N THR A 62 -4.07 -7.04 2.46
CA THR A 62 -4.98 -7.93 3.19
C THR A 62 -5.02 -7.59 4.69
N GLN A 63 -3.85 -7.39 5.30
CA GLN A 63 -3.72 -7.01 6.71
C GLN A 63 -4.36 -5.65 6.99
N PHE A 64 -4.13 -4.66 6.12
CA PHE A 64 -4.71 -3.33 6.25
C PHE A 64 -6.23 -3.36 6.16
N VAL A 65 -6.79 -4.03 5.15
CA VAL A 65 -8.25 -4.14 4.96
C VAL A 65 -8.89 -4.83 6.16
N ALA A 66 -8.32 -5.93 6.66
CA ALA A 66 -8.83 -6.62 7.84
C ALA A 66 -8.78 -5.75 9.10
N ALA A 67 -7.69 -5.02 9.32
CA ALA A 67 -7.55 -4.09 10.44
C ALA A 67 -8.62 -2.99 10.39
N ARG A 68 -8.81 -2.37 9.22
CA ARG A 68 -9.83 -1.36 8.97
C ARG A 68 -11.25 -1.88 9.19
N GLU A 69 -11.54 -3.11 8.77
CA GLU A 69 -12.83 -3.77 8.99
C GLU A 69 -13.09 -3.94 10.49
N SER A 70 -12.13 -4.51 11.23
CA SER A 70 -12.26 -4.73 12.68
C SER A 70 -12.41 -3.44 13.48
N ALA A 71 -11.87 -2.32 12.97
CA ALA A 71 -12.01 -0.99 13.57
C ALA A 71 -13.34 -0.30 13.24
N GLY A 72 -14.25 -0.96 12.51
CA GLY A 72 -15.52 -0.37 12.06
C GLY A 72 -15.34 0.71 11.00
N ARG A 73 -14.18 0.75 10.33
CA ARG A 73 -13.84 1.74 9.29
C ARG A 73 -13.51 1.03 7.97
N PRO A 74 -14.44 0.24 7.41
CA PRO A 74 -14.22 -0.62 6.23
C PRO A 74 -13.70 0.19 5.04
N VAL A 75 -12.73 -0.37 4.32
CA VAL A 75 -12.20 0.21 3.08
C VAL A 75 -13.20 0.02 1.95
N GLY A 76 -13.58 1.11 1.27
CA GLY A 76 -14.38 1.07 0.05
C GLY A 76 -13.53 1.27 -1.20
N ARG A 77 -14.10 0.98 -2.38
CA ARG A 77 -13.78 1.49 -3.73
C ARG A 77 -12.38 2.11 -3.93
N THR A 78 -11.32 1.33 -3.71
CA THR A 78 -9.93 1.80 -3.89
C THR A 78 -9.15 0.78 -4.72
N ALA A 79 -8.32 1.27 -5.63
CA ALA A 79 -7.37 0.48 -6.40
C ALA A 79 -5.95 1.01 -6.17
N ILE A 80 -4.98 0.12 -6.25
CA ILE A 80 -3.56 0.42 -6.19
C ILE A 80 -2.93 -0.05 -7.48
N GLU A 81 -2.24 0.85 -8.16
CA GLU A 81 -1.33 0.50 -9.25
C GLU A 81 0.11 0.69 -8.79
N MET A 82 0.84 -0.40 -8.62
CA MET A 82 2.24 -0.35 -8.21
C MET A 82 3.15 -0.07 -9.41
N SER A 83 4.11 0.84 -9.24
CA SER A 83 5.04 1.23 -10.31
C SER A 83 6.49 0.85 -10.01
N ARG A 84 6.91 0.84 -8.74
CA ARG A 84 8.29 0.54 -8.37
C ARG A 84 8.43 0.12 -6.91
N VAL A 85 9.40 -0.76 -6.65
CA VAL A 85 9.95 -1.02 -5.32
C VAL A 85 11.45 -0.78 -5.32
N ILE A 86 11.88 0.35 -4.78
CA ILE A 86 13.32 0.64 -4.64
C ILE A 86 13.81 -0.16 -3.43
N SER A 87 14.55 -1.22 -3.73
CA SER A 87 15.05 -2.19 -2.77
C SER A 87 16.58 -2.22 -2.78
N HIS A 88 17.20 -2.47 -1.63
CA HIS A 88 18.63 -2.70 -1.53
C HIS A 88 18.88 -4.22 -1.42
N PRO A 89 19.82 -4.77 -2.21
CA PRO A 89 19.89 -6.21 -2.49
C PRO A 89 20.25 -7.10 -1.29
N VAL A 90 20.65 -6.52 -0.15
CA VAL A 90 21.16 -7.26 1.01
C VAL A 90 20.18 -7.27 2.19
N ASP A 91 19.29 -6.28 2.27
CA ASP A 91 18.50 -5.97 3.46
C ASP A 91 17.01 -5.70 3.18
N THR A 92 16.58 -5.62 1.92
CA THR A 92 15.15 -5.70 1.61
C THR A 92 14.69 -7.15 1.65
N ASP A 93 13.68 -7.44 2.47
CA ASP A 93 12.96 -8.70 2.53
C ASP A 93 11.44 -8.45 2.51
N ASP A 94 10.66 -9.54 2.43
CA ASP A 94 9.19 -9.47 2.40
C ASP A 94 8.63 -8.74 3.62
N HIS A 95 9.26 -8.88 4.79
CA HIS A 95 8.83 -8.20 6.00
C HIS A 95 9.00 -6.68 5.87
N ALA A 96 10.14 -6.21 5.34
CA ALA A 96 10.40 -4.80 5.08
C ALA A 96 9.39 -4.21 4.10
N VAL A 97 9.07 -4.91 3.01
CA VAL A 97 8.09 -4.46 2.01
C VAL A 97 6.69 -4.44 2.59
N THR A 98 6.29 -5.52 3.29
CA THR A 98 4.97 -5.63 3.92
C THR A 98 4.76 -4.48 4.91
N TYR A 99 5.74 -4.25 5.79
CA TYR A 99 5.69 -3.20 6.78
C TYR A 99 5.61 -1.82 6.14
N ASN A 100 6.46 -1.51 5.15
CA ASN A 100 6.42 -0.23 4.45
C ASN A 100 5.09 0.02 3.75
N MET A 101 4.52 -1.00 3.12
CA MET A 101 3.24 -0.88 2.44
C MET A 101 2.11 -0.60 3.44
N LEU A 102 2.10 -1.26 4.61
CA LEU A 102 1.16 -0.95 5.68
C LEU A 102 1.26 0.50 6.14
N ARG A 103 2.47 0.99 6.41
CA ARG A 103 2.69 2.38 6.85
C ARG A 103 2.30 3.38 5.78
N ALA A 104 2.52 3.06 4.51
CA ALA A 104 2.07 3.87 3.39
C ALA A 104 0.53 3.95 3.37
N LEU A 105 -0.17 2.83 3.43
CA LEU A 105 -1.64 2.79 3.42
C LEU A 105 -2.24 3.52 4.62
N GLU A 106 -1.71 3.32 5.82
CA GLU A 106 -2.12 4.04 7.03
C GLU A 106 -2.02 5.55 6.85
N ALA A 107 -0.85 6.03 6.40
CA ALA A 107 -0.61 7.46 6.19
C ALA A 107 -1.52 8.04 5.11
N GLN A 108 -1.72 7.33 4.00
CA GLN A 108 -2.54 7.81 2.89
C GLN A 108 -4.02 7.84 3.25
N PHE A 109 -4.54 6.82 3.94
CA PHE A 109 -5.92 6.85 4.41
C PHE A 109 -6.10 7.93 5.49
N GLU A 110 -5.18 8.09 6.45
CA GLU A 110 -5.29 9.16 7.45
C GLU A 110 -5.34 10.57 6.81
N GLN A 111 -4.62 10.79 5.71
CA GLN A 111 -4.53 12.08 5.04
C GLN A 111 -5.68 12.37 4.06
N HIS A 112 -6.18 11.34 3.36
CA HIS A 112 -7.01 11.53 2.18
C HIS A 112 -8.37 10.84 2.23
N GLU A 113 -8.64 10.01 3.25
CA GLU A 113 -9.88 9.24 3.26
C GLU A 113 -11.12 10.11 3.44
N VAL A 114 -12.19 9.72 2.75
CA VAL A 114 -13.53 10.27 2.95
C VAL A 114 -14.52 9.17 3.27
N GLU A 115 -15.42 9.47 4.19
CA GLU A 115 -16.55 8.59 4.49
C GLU A 115 -17.59 8.70 3.35
N THR A 116 -17.97 7.55 2.80
CA THR A 116 -19.08 7.45 1.84
C THR A 116 -20.29 6.83 2.52
N GLN A 117 -21.45 7.45 2.29
CA GLN A 117 -22.73 6.83 2.61
C GLN A 117 -22.93 5.55 1.79
N PRO A 118 -23.56 4.52 2.38
CA PRO A 118 -23.80 3.23 1.73
C PRO A 118 -24.68 3.34 0.47
#